data_AF-K1ZWT3-F1
#
_entry.id   AF-K1ZWT3-F1
#
_cell.length_a   1.000
_cell.length_b   1.000
_cell.length_c   1.000
_cell.angle_alpha   90.00
_cell.angle_beta   90.00
_cell.angle_gamma   90.00
#
_symmetry.space_group_name_H-M   'P 1'
#
loop_
_entity.id
_entity.type
_entity.pdbx_description
1 polymer ?
#
loop_
_entity_poly.entity_id
_entity_poly.type
_entity_poly.pdbx_seq_one_letter_code
_entity_poly.pdbx_strand_id
1 'polypeptide(L)'
;MPSKVNQMILTEAVLKYLSGFPAHLEWHQRGLTGHHKKDHANQEYQEAVILMNEFLGSREGQLKISDFSTEVLSVCQELKKRSKDFIRVYLGPKKFYFIVGAMRSGGTYLFTECCKAHHIDYTQMNLQMVHDGVPSYANLVFWQQPPYYEKLLIELAQWLVWVKNVFTHHDVIVHKRIGLAHALPLWDHLFGDQAHYLVTLRHPLTSSESFARMEKLSTQNEKLASPLLWEKFIPAKLGIKNSEWLKKNYFERFLDYWFISYKDIISASPYKGHLAFIPYEKLSDYVLNELKVSDSSPFMITPYEPNPSWPHPDHVNKLFAVLNQLGTLMNLSFPKEMPLC
;
A
#
# COMPACT_ATOMS: atom_id res chain seq x y z
N MET A 1 21.65 32.97 19.11
CA MET A 1 21.47 32.40 17.75
C MET A 1 20.59 31.18 17.88
N PRO A 2 19.37 31.14 17.31
CA PRO A 2 18.60 29.91 17.32
C PRO A 2 19.41 28.89 16.51
N SER A 3 19.80 27.79 17.15
CA SER A 3 20.41 26.65 16.47
C SER A 3 19.54 26.31 15.26
N LYS A 4 20.16 26.05 14.10
CA LYS A 4 19.49 25.41 12.96
C LYS A 4 19.01 24.03 13.41
N VAL A 5 17.92 23.96 14.17
CA VAL A 5 17.18 22.73 14.39
C VAL A 5 16.72 22.34 13.01
N ASN A 6 17.24 21.22 12.50
CA ASN A 6 16.71 20.61 11.28
C ASN A 6 15.20 20.52 11.45
N GLN A 7 14.45 21.40 10.77
CA GLN A 7 13.00 21.33 10.78
C GLN A 7 12.63 19.98 10.21
N MET A 8 12.06 19.13 11.05
CA MET A 8 11.54 17.84 10.62
C MET A 8 10.47 18.11 9.56
N ILE A 9 10.63 17.50 8.40
CA ILE A 9 9.66 17.66 7.32
C ILE A 9 8.47 16.73 7.63
N LEU A 10 7.36 17.34 8.04
CA LEU A 10 6.07 16.65 8.13
C LEU A 10 5.54 16.36 6.72
N THR A 11 4.91 15.20 6.57
CA THR A 11 4.25 14.83 5.31
C THR A 11 3.02 15.70 5.07
N GLU A 12 2.63 15.89 3.81
CA GLU A 12 1.39 16.61 3.46
C GLU A 12 0.16 15.99 4.15
N ALA A 13 0.11 14.66 4.25
CA ALA A 13 -0.92 13.92 4.97
C ALA A 13 -1.07 14.37 6.45
N VAL A 14 0.06 14.57 7.14
CA VAL A 14 0.06 15.08 8.51
C VAL A 14 -0.38 16.54 8.56
N LEU A 15 0.07 17.38 7.63
CA LEU A 15 -0.33 18.79 7.60
C LEU A 15 -1.85 18.94 7.35
N LYS A 16 -2.43 18.11 6.48
CA LYS A 16 -3.88 18.00 6.29
C LYS A 16 -4.59 17.55 7.55
N TYR A 17 -4.07 16.53 8.25
CA TYR A 17 -4.63 16.10 9.54
C TYR A 17 -4.60 17.23 10.59
N LEU A 18 -3.45 17.88 10.79
CA LEU A 18 -3.28 18.91 11.83
C LEU A 18 -4.13 20.17 11.58
N SER A 19 -4.42 20.48 10.32
CA SER A 19 -5.27 21.60 9.93
C SER A 19 -6.77 21.30 9.98
N GLY A 20 -7.16 20.04 10.23
CA GLY A 20 -8.56 19.64 10.15
C GLY A 20 -9.08 19.60 8.70
N PHE A 21 -8.22 19.36 7.72
CA PHE A 21 -8.61 19.25 6.32
C PHE A 21 -9.73 18.20 6.15
N PRO A 22 -10.84 18.52 5.46
CA PRO A 22 -11.97 17.60 5.35
C PRO A 22 -11.63 16.34 4.55
N ALA A 23 -11.43 15.22 5.24
CA ALA A 23 -10.97 13.96 4.66
C ALA A 23 -11.88 13.43 3.54
N HIS A 24 -13.19 13.65 3.64
CA HIS A 24 -14.15 13.20 2.64
C HIS A 24 -13.90 13.82 1.25
N LEU A 25 -13.28 15.01 1.18
CA LEU A 25 -12.90 15.63 -0.09
C LEU A 25 -11.80 14.83 -0.79
N GLU A 26 -10.83 14.29 -0.05
CA GLU A 26 -9.78 13.42 -0.62
C GLU A 26 -10.39 12.12 -1.15
N TRP A 27 -11.29 11.50 -0.39
CA TRP A 27 -12.01 10.30 -0.82
C TRP A 27 -12.88 10.54 -2.05
N HIS A 28 -13.56 11.68 -2.10
CA HIS A 28 -14.35 12.07 -3.26
C HIS A 28 -13.46 12.26 -4.50
N GLN A 29 -12.37 13.02 -4.38
CA GLN A 29 -11.40 13.19 -5.47
C GLN A 29 -10.84 11.86 -5.98
N ARG A 30 -10.52 10.94 -5.06
CA ARG A 30 -10.07 9.60 -5.44
C ARG A 30 -11.13 8.86 -6.26
N GLY A 31 -12.40 8.91 -5.86
CA GLY A 31 -13.51 8.31 -6.61
C GLY A 31 -13.70 8.89 -8.02
N LEU A 32 -13.48 10.20 -8.18
CA LEU A 32 -13.60 10.89 -9.47
C LEU A 32 -12.54 10.48 -10.50
N THR A 33 -11.43 9.86 -10.08
CA THR A 33 -10.42 9.32 -11.02
C THR A 33 -10.91 8.12 -11.83
N GLY A 34 -12.04 7.51 -11.45
CA GLY A 34 -12.69 6.44 -12.19
C GLY A 34 -13.51 6.91 -13.38
N HIS A 35 -14.48 7.81 -13.16
CA HIS A 35 -15.40 8.28 -14.19
C HIS A 35 -15.94 9.69 -13.82
N HIS A 36 -15.68 10.68 -14.68
CA HIS A 36 -16.16 12.07 -14.64
C HIS A 36 -15.62 12.99 -13.52
N LYS A 37 -14.79 13.97 -13.89
CA LYS A 37 -14.49 15.13 -13.03
C LYS A 37 -15.76 16.00 -12.94
N LYS A 38 -16.25 16.27 -11.74
CA LYS A 38 -17.27 17.30 -11.49
C LYS A 38 -16.56 18.58 -11.06
N ASP A 39 -16.74 19.67 -11.79
CA ASP A 39 -16.01 20.93 -11.55
C ASP A 39 -16.22 21.49 -10.13
N HIS A 40 -17.42 21.34 -9.55
CA HIS A 40 -17.72 21.79 -8.18
C HIS A 40 -16.85 21.14 -7.10
N ALA A 41 -16.56 19.85 -7.20
CA ALA A 41 -15.74 19.15 -6.20
C ALA A 41 -14.29 19.63 -6.20
N ASN A 42 -13.81 20.17 -7.32
CA ASN A 42 -12.48 20.76 -7.38
C ASN A 42 -12.44 22.10 -6.65
N GLN A 43 -13.49 22.92 -6.74
CA GLN A 43 -13.54 24.22 -6.08
C GLN A 43 -13.50 24.08 -4.55
N GLU A 44 -14.38 23.25 -3.98
CA GLU A 44 -14.42 23.00 -2.52
C GLU A 44 -13.07 22.48 -2.00
N TYR A 45 -12.41 21.61 -2.75
CA TYR A 45 -11.06 21.15 -2.40
C TYR A 45 -10.03 22.28 -2.42
N GLN A 46 -10.04 23.18 -3.41
CA GLN A 46 -9.11 24.31 -3.46
C GLN A 46 -9.35 25.28 -2.30
N GLU A 47 -10.61 25.55 -1.95
CA GLU A 47 -10.97 26.37 -0.78
C GLU A 47 -10.45 25.74 0.51
N ALA A 48 -10.60 24.43 0.69
CA ALA A 48 -10.04 23.70 1.83
C ALA A 48 -8.50 23.77 1.89
N VAL A 49 -7.81 23.77 0.75
CA VAL A 49 -6.34 23.94 0.69
C VAL A 49 -5.92 25.35 1.13
N ILE A 50 -6.68 26.38 0.78
CA ILE A 50 -6.41 27.75 1.22
C ILE A 50 -6.56 27.86 2.73
N LEU A 51 -7.69 27.39 3.28
CA LEU A 51 -7.95 27.40 4.73
C LEU A 51 -6.89 26.60 5.52
N MET A 52 -6.46 25.46 4.97
CA MET A 52 -5.34 24.70 5.53
C MET A 52 -4.08 25.56 5.63
N ASN A 53 -3.69 26.23 4.56
CA ASN A 53 -2.46 27.06 4.56
C ASN A 53 -2.56 28.25 5.51
N GLU A 54 -3.72 28.90 5.60
CA GLU A 54 -3.99 29.97 6.57
C GLU A 54 -3.86 29.46 8.01
N PHE A 55 -4.48 28.32 8.31
CA PHE A 55 -4.38 27.69 9.63
C PHE A 55 -2.94 27.32 9.99
N LEU A 56 -2.21 26.68 9.07
CA LEU A 56 -0.82 26.29 9.28
C LEU A 56 0.09 27.52 9.48
N GLY A 57 -0.22 28.66 8.86
CA GLY A 57 0.48 29.93 9.07
C GLY A 57 0.14 30.65 10.39
N SER A 58 -0.96 30.26 11.03
CA SER A 58 -1.39 30.86 12.31
C SER A 58 -0.54 30.40 13.49
N ARG A 59 -0.60 31.15 14.60
CA ARG A 59 0.04 30.76 15.87
C ARG A 59 -0.46 29.41 16.39
N GLU A 60 -1.76 29.14 16.28
CA GLU A 60 -2.35 27.88 16.70
C GLU A 60 -1.81 26.71 15.87
N GLY A 61 -1.78 26.87 14.54
CA GLY A 61 -1.24 25.84 13.64
C GLY A 61 0.23 25.54 13.93
N GLN A 62 1.06 26.57 14.14
CA GLN A 62 2.47 26.39 14.50
C GLN A 62 2.66 25.68 15.84
N LEU A 63 1.80 25.94 16.84
CA LEU A 63 1.81 25.19 18.11
C LEU A 63 1.46 23.72 17.90
N LYS A 64 0.39 23.40 17.16
CA LYS A 64 0.03 22.00 16.85
C LYS A 64 1.14 21.28 16.08
N ILE A 65 1.76 21.94 15.11
CA ILE A 65 2.92 21.40 14.38
C ILE A 65 4.07 21.11 15.33
N SER A 66 4.40 22.03 16.23
CA SER A 66 5.48 21.88 17.21
C SER A 66 5.24 20.71 18.17
N ASP A 67 4.02 20.61 18.71
CA ASP A 67 3.65 19.56 19.66
C ASP A 67 3.69 18.18 18.98
N PHE A 68 3.06 18.07 17.81
CA PHE A 68 3.08 16.83 17.02
C PHE A 68 4.52 16.45 16.64
N SER A 69 5.32 17.42 16.21
CA SER A 69 6.71 17.19 15.81
C SER A 69 7.57 16.70 16.97
N THR A 70 7.36 17.23 18.17
CA THR A 70 8.06 16.82 19.39
C THR A 70 7.76 15.36 19.72
N GLU A 71 6.50 14.94 19.63
CA GLU A 71 6.12 13.55 19.85
C GLU A 71 6.69 12.62 18.77
N VAL A 72 6.63 13.01 17.49
CA VAL A 72 7.21 12.24 16.38
C VAL A 72 8.72 12.04 16.56
N LEU A 73 9.46 13.05 17.01
CA LEU A 73 10.89 12.91 17.29
C LEU A 73 11.16 11.91 18.42
N SER A 74 10.34 11.93 19.48
CA SER A 74 10.43 10.94 20.56
C SER A 74 10.14 9.52 20.06
N VAL A 75 9.05 9.32 19.32
CA VAL A 75 8.69 8.02 18.72
C VAL A 75 9.79 7.53 17.77
N CYS A 76 10.35 8.41 16.95
CA CYS A 76 11.43 8.08 16.01
C CYS A 76 12.71 7.64 16.75
N GLN A 77 13.05 8.27 17.88
CA GLN A 77 14.17 7.85 18.72
C GLN A 77 13.95 6.45 19.29
N GLU A 78 12.74 6.12 19.74
CA GLU A 78 12.40 4.77 20.23
C GLU A 78 12.44 3.73 19.12
N LEU A 79 11.92 4.04 17.93
CA LEU A 79 12.03 3.15 16.76
C LEU A 79 13.48 2.86 16.39
N LYS A 80 14.38 3.85 16.49
CA LYS A 80 15.83 3.68 16.23
C LYS A 80 16.50 2.73 17.23
N LYS A 81 16.00 2.62 18.46
CA LYS A 81 16.50 1.67 19.47
C LYS A 81 16.11 0.22 19.14
N ARG A 82 15.21 -0.01 18.19
CA ARG A 82 14.73 -1.35 17.77
C ARG A 82 14.12 -2.17 18.91
N SER A 83 13.43 -1.49 19.83
CA SER A 83 12.67 -2.17 20.88
C SER A 83 11.45 -2.85 20.27
N LYS A 84 11.37 -4.18 20.41
CA LYS A 84 10.30 -5.02 19.81
C LYS A 84 8.92 -4.74 20.40
N ASP A 85 8.86 -4.28 21.65
CA ASP A 85 7.60 -4.06 22.36
C ASP A 85 7.15 -2.59 22.34
N PHE A 86 7.95 -1.69 21.74
CA PHE A 86 7.67 -0.27 21.77
C PHE A 86 6.28 0.07 21.20
N ILE A 87 5.92 -0.49 20.04
CA ILE A 87 4.62 -0.22 19.42
C ILE A 87 3.47 -0.68 20.32
N ARG A 88 3.61 -1.86 20.94
CA ARG A 88 2.63 -2.38 21.90
C ARG A 88 2.49 -1.47 23.12
N VAL A 89 3.60 -0.98 23.68
CA VAL A 89 3.60 -0.06 24.83
C VAL A 89 3.00 1.29 24.44
N TYR A 90 3.32 1.79 23.25
CA TYR A 90 2.92 3.13 22.80
C TYR A 90 1.45 3.20 22.35
N LEU A 91 0.96 2.18 21.63
CA LEU A 91 -0.41 2.14 21.10
C LEU A 91 -1.36 1.23 21.89
N GLY A 92 -0.85 0.45 22.84
CA GLY A 92 -1.62 -0.56 23.55
C GLY A 92 -1.86 -1.84 22.71
N PRO A 93 -2.77 -2.72 23.18
CA PRO A 93 -3.01 -4.04 22.58
C PRO A 93 -3.92 -3.98 21.33
N LYS A 94 -3.60 -3.10 20.38
CA LYS A 94 -4.37 -2.98 19.12
C LYS A 94 -4.02 -4.11 18.14
N LYS A 95 -4.96 -4.46 17.26
CA LYS A 95 -4.76 -5.34 16.10
C LYS A 95 -4.62 -4.51 14.83
N PHE A 96 -3.63 -4.84 14.00
CA PHE A 96 -3.34 -4.11 12.77
C PHE A 96 -3.64 -4.98 11.55
N TYR A 97 -4.62 -4.61 10.75
CA TYR A 97 -4.87 -5.24 9.45
C TYR A 97 -4.15 -4.44 8.36
N PHE A 98 -3.01 -4.97 7.93
CA PHE A 98 -2.24 -4.42 6.83
C PHE A 98 -2.67 -5.06 5.52
N ILE A 99 -3.33 -4.29 4.67
CA ILE A 99 -3.77 -4.75 3.36
C ILE A 99 -2.68 -4.46 2.35
N VAL A 100 -2.15 -5.54 1.79
CA VAL A 100 -0.98 -5.54 0.89
C VAL A 100 -1.26 -6.34 -0.38
N GLY A 101 -0.36 -6.25 -1.35
CA GLY A 101 -0.48 -6.91 -2.65
C GLY A 101 -0.07 -6.00 -3.80
N ALA A 102 -0.11 -6.54 -5.02
CA ALA A 102 0.16 -5.76 -6.22
C ALA A 102 -0.93 -4.71 -6.48
N MET A 103 -0.63 -3.69 -7.27
CA MET A 103 -1.67 -2.76 -7.75
C MET A 103 -2.80 -3.49 -8.50
N ARG A 104 -4.03 -3.00 -8.31
CA ARG A 104 -5.26 -3.48 -8.97
C ARG A 104 -5.69 -4.91 -8.64
N SER A 105 -5.22 -5.45 -7.52
CA SER A 105 -5.60 -6.76 -6.96
C SER A 105 -6.85 -6.77 -6.07
N GLY A 106 -7.53 -5.63 -5.89
CA GLY A 106 -8.70 -5.50 -5.00
C GLY A 106 -8.41 -4.92 -3.61
N GLY A 107 -7.18 -4.46 -3.33
CA GLY A 107 -6.83 -3.91 -2.01
C GLY A 107 -7.72 -2.77 -1.50
N THR A 108 -8.24 -1.90 -2.37
CA THR A 108 -9.18 -0.84 -1.94
C THR A 108 -10.54 -1.42 -1.53
N TYR A 109 -11.05 -2.41 -2.24
CA TYR A 109 -12.30 -3.07 -1.88
C TYR A 109 -12.15 -3.76 -0.52
N LEU A 110 -11.08 -4.55 -0.35
CA LEU A 110 -10.80 -5.21 0.93
C LEU A 110 -10.66 -4.22 2.08
N PHE A 111 -10.02 -3.06 1.84
CA PHE A 111 -9.88 -2.00 2.84
C PHE A 111 -11.23 -1.48 3.29
N THR A 112 -12.09 -1.10 2.34
CA THR A 112 -13.43 -0.60 2.63
C THR A 112 -14.25 -1.64 3.41
N GLU A 113 -14.22 -2.89 2.99
CA GLU A 113 -14.97 -3.95 3.65
C GLU A 113 -14.43 -4.30 5.05
N CYS A 114 -13.11 -4.30 5.23
CA CYS A 114 -12.49 -4.48 6.54
C CYS A 114 -12.84 -3.32 7.50
N CYS A 115 -12.82 -2.07 7.03
CA CYS A 115 -13.28 -0.93 7.82
C CYS A 115 -14.75 -1.08 8.22
N LYS A 116 -15.64 -1.45 7.29
CA LYS A 116 -17.07 -1.69 7.58
C LYS A 116 -17.28 -2.78 8.62
N ALA A 117 -16.57 -3.91 8.50
CA ALA A 117 -16.64 -5.02 9.44
C ALA A 117 -16.25 -4.63 10.87
N HIS A 118 -15.41 -3.60 11.02
CA HIS A 118 -14.96 -3.06 12.31
C HIS A 118 -15.61 -1.72 12.69
N HIS A 119 -16.69 -1.32 12.01
CA HIS A 119 -17.42 -0.07 12.27
C HIS A 119 -16.52 1.18 12.22
N ILE A 120 -15.53 1.18 11.32
CA ILE A 120 -14.64 2.31 11.08
C ILE A 120 -15.18 3.13 9.90
N ASP A 121 -15.56 4.39 10.15
CA ASP A 121 -15.87 5.33 9.07
C ASP A 121 -14.58 5.87 8.45
N TYR A 122 -14.07 5.12 7.48
CA TYR A 122 -12.84 5.49 6.78
C TYR A 122 -12.97 6.78 5.97
N THR A 123 -14.20 7.24 5.64
CA THR A 123 -14.39 8.46 4.84
C THR A 123 -14.06 9.74 5.60
N GLN A 124 -14.09 9.66 6.94
CA GLN A 124 -13.67 10.74 7.84
C GLN A 124 -12.19 10.67 8.20
N MET A 125 -11.46 9.65 7.73
CA MET A 125 -10.03 9.48 7.98
C MET A 125 -9.21 10.03 6.81
N ASN A 126 -8.12 10.74 7.12
CA ASN A 126 -7.21 11.28 6.11
C ASN A 126 -6.77 10.18 5.14
N LEU A 127 -7.09 10.36 3.86
CA LEU A 127 -6.93 9.32 2.83
C LEU A 127 -5.48 8.83 2.81
N GLN A 128 -4.52 9.75 2.77
CA GLN A 128 -3.09 9.41 2.66
C GLN A 128 -2.54 8.68 3.90
N MET A 129 -3.13 8.87 5.08
CA MET A 129 -2.72 8.18 6.31
C MET A 129 -3.27 6.75 6.42
N VAL A 130 -4.52 6.51 6.00
CA VAL A 130 -5.11 5.15 5.99
C VAL A 130 -4.81 4.38 4.70
N HIS A 131 -4.58 5.09 3.59
CA HIS A 131 -4.58 4.56 2.23
C HIS A 131 -3.53 5.26 1.34
N ASP A 132 -2.54 4.49 0.91
CA ASP A 132 -1.59 4.86 -0.14
C ASP A 132 -0.84 6.23 -0.02
N GLY A 133 -0.53 6.74 1.17
CA GLY A 133 0.32 7.93 1.34
C GLY A 133 1.53 7.70 2.23
N VAL A 134 1.29 7.44 3.52
CA VAL A 134 2.32 7.31 4.55
C VAL A 134 2.40 5.87 5.05
N PRO A 135 3.59 5.24 5.08
CA PRO A 135 4.86 5.75 4.57
C PRO A 135 4.92 5.82 3.04
N SER A 136 5.82 6.63 2.50
CA SER A 136 5.99 6.82 1.07
C SER A 136 6.48 5.54 0.38
N TYR A 137 5.98 5.31 -0.84
CA TYR A 137 6.23 4.07 -1.57
C TYR A 137 7.74 3.88 -1.87
N ALA A 138 8.47 4.96 -2.15
CA ALA A 138 9.92 4.91 -2.37
C ALA A 138 10.69 4.50 -1.10
N ASN A 139 10.34 5.06 0.06
CA ASN A 139 10.99 4.72 1.33
C ASN A 139 10.74 3.26 1.72
N LEU A 140 9.55 2.73 1.41
CA LEU A 140 9.22 1.32 1.60
C LEU A 140 9.99 0.41 0.65
N VAL A 141 10.10 0.75 -0.64
CA VAL A 141 10.81 -0.08 -1.62
C VAL A 141 12.32 -0.14 -1.34
N PHE A 142 12.91 0.99 -0.95
CA PHE A 142 14.35 1.12 -0.75
C PHE A 142 14.76 1.10 0.72
N TRP A 143 13.92 0.60 1.62
CA TRP A 143 14.10 0.70 3.07
C TRP A 143 15.44 0.16 3.60
N GLN A 144 16.08 -0.76 2.87
CA GLN A 144 17.39 -1.31 3.24
C GLN A 144 18.56 -0.33 3.01
N GLN A 145 18.33 0.75 2.26
CA GLN A 145 19.33 1.79 2.01
C GLN A 145 19.25 2.85 3.11
N PRO A 146 20.38 3.24 3.75
CA PRO A 146 20.35 4.11 4.92
C PRO A 146 19.53 5.41 4.78
N PRO A 147 19.63 6.18 3.67
CA PRO A 147 18.86 7.42 3.54
C PRO A 147 17.34 7.21 3.48
N TYR A 148 16.90 6.07 2.94
CA TYR A 148 15.48 5.71 2.86
C TYR A 148 14.99 5.10 4.16
N TYR A 149 15.83 4.33 4.86
CA TYR A 149 15.53 3.79 6.18
C TYR A 149 15.23 4.91 7.18
N GLU A 150 16.08 5.94 7.24
CA GLU A 150 15.87 7.06 8.18
C GLU A 150 14.58 7.83 7.90
N LYS A 151 14.30 8.09 6.61
CA LYS A 151 13.05 8.73 6.19
C LYS A 151 11.84 7.85 6.49
N LEU A 152 11.95 6.53 6.28
CA LEU A 152 10.91 5.57 6.61
C LEU A 152 10.59 5.57 8.10
N LEU A 153 11.60 5.62 8.98
CA LEU A 153 11.37 5.68 10.42
C LEU A 153 10.67 6.98 10.84
N ILE A 154 10.99 8.10 10.21
CA ILE A 154 10.31 9.38 10.48
C ILE A 154 8.86 9.34 10.00
N GLU A 155 8.59 8.82 8.80
CA GLU A 155 7.22 8.67 8.28
C GLU A 155 6.40 7.66 9.09
N LEU A 156 7.02 6.56 9.54
CA LEU A 156 6.39 5.61 10.45
C LEU A 156 6.08 6.25 11.80
N ALA A 157 6.99 7.05 12.36
CA ALA A 157 6.74 7.78 13.60
C ALA A 157 5.55 8.75 13.45
N GLN A 158 5.49 9.50 12.35
CA GLN A 158 4.34 10.35 12.00
C GLN A 158 3.04 9.54 11.94
N TRP A 159 3.07 8.37 11.30
CA TRP A 159 1.91 7.49 11.21
C TRP A 159 1.48 6.94 12.58
N LEU A 160 2.42 6.52 13.43
CA LEU A 160 2.11 6.01 14.77
C LEU A 160 1.49 7.08 15.69
N VAL A 161 2.02 8.31 15.68
CA VAL A 161 1.45 9.42 16.46
C VAL A 161 0.02 9.73 15.98
N TRP A 162 -0.19 9.76 14.66
CA TRP A 162 -1.52 9.94 14.09
C TRP A 162 -2.48 8.80 14.48
N VAL A 163 -2.03 7.54 14.40
CA VAL A 163 -2.81 6.37 14.82
C VAL A 163 -3.23 6.50 16.28
N LYS A 164 -2.31 6.88 17.17
CA LYS A 164 -2.59 7.07 18.61
C LYS A 164 -3.72 8.09 18.82
N ASN A 165 -3.68 9.19 18.08
CA ASN A 165 -4.63 10.29 18.24
C ASN A 165 -6.00 10.03 17.58
N VAL A 166 -6.04 9.29 16.48
CA VAL A 166 -7.27 9.04 15.72
C VAL A 166 -8.00 7.77 16.15
N PHE A 167 -7.27 6.73 16.56
CA PHE A 167 -7.84 5.42 16.93
C PHE A 167 -7.93 5.24 18.46
N THR A 168 -8.21 6.31 19.21
CA THR A 168 -8.31 6.26 20.68
C THR A 168 -9.36 5.26 21.17
N HIS A 169 -10.47 5.12 20.42
CA HIS A 169 -11.61 4.26 20.76
C HIS A 169 -11.73 3.02 19.88
N HIS A 170 -10.71 2.71 19.08
CA HIS A 170 -10.69 1.55 18.19
C HIS A 170 -9.57 0.59 18.57
N ASP A 171 -9.93 -0.67 18.82
CA ASP A 171 -8.95 -1.76 19.05
C ASP A 171 -8.35 -2.29 17.76
N VAL A 172 -8.95 -1.94 16.63
CA VAL A 172 -8.54 -2.38 15.29
C VAL A 172 -8.12 -1.19 14.47
N ILE A 173 -6.99 -1.34 13.78
CA ILE A 173 -6.48 -0.38 12.80
C ILE A 173 -6.39 -1.10 11.46
N VAL A 174 -7.00 -0.50 10.43
CA VAL A 174 -6.93 -1.01 9.05
C VAL A 174 -6.08 -0.03 8.26
N HIS A 175 -5.03 -0.54 7.61
CA HIS A 175 -4.14 0.29 6.81
C HIS A 175 -3.81 -0.41 5.51
N LYS A 176 -4.02 0.30 4.39
CA LYS A 176 -3.76 -0.24 3.06
C LYS A 176 -2.62 0.50 2.39
N ARG A 177 -1.55 -0.23 2.10
CA ARG A 177 -0.38 0.33 1.42
C ARG A 177 0.34 -0.72 0.59
N ILE A 178 0.26 -0.58 -0.73
CA ILE A 178 0.88 -1.52 -1.69
C ILE A 178 2.40 -1.64 -1.51
N GLY A 179 3.07 -0.58 -1.04
CA GLY A 179 4.52 -0.57 -0.81
C GLY A 179 4.98 -1.46 0.32
N LEU A 180 4.08 -1.79 1.26
CA LEU A 180 4.42 -2.65 2.38
C LEU A 180 4.85 -4.04 1.93
N ALA A 181 4.40 -4.51 0.76
CA ALA A 181 4.86 -5.76 0.16
C ALA A 181 6.38 -5.88 0.12
N HIS A 182 7.09 -4.76 -0.07
CA HIS A 182 8.55 -4.70 -0.19
C HIS A 182 9.29 -4.51 1.16
N ALA A 183 8.53 -4.23 2.23
CA ALA A 183 9.05 -3.95 3.57
C ALA A 183 8.42 -4.83 4.66
N LEU A 184 7.75 -5.92 4.28
CA LEU A 184 7.08 -6.81 5.23
C LEU A 184 8.02 -7.39 6.32
N PRO A 185 9.28 -7.76 6.07
CA PRO A 185 10.19 -8.17 7.15
C PRO A 185 10.35 -7.11 8.24
N LEU A 186 10.46 -5.84 7.84
CA LEU A 186 10.56 -4.72 8.77
C LEU A 186 9.23 -4.53 9.51
N TRP A 187 8.10 -4.61 8.80
CA TRP A 187 6.78 -4.50 9.40
C TRP A 187 6.52 -5.63 10.41
N ASP A 188 6.86 -6.88 10.09
CA ASP A 188 6.69 -8.03 10.98
C ASP A 188 7.60 -7.95 12.20
N HIS A 189 8.82 -7.44 12.02
CA HIS A 189 9.71 -7.17 13.14
C HIS A 189 9.12 -6.17 14.14
N LEU A 190 8.42 -5.14 13.63
CA LEU A 190 7.90 -4.02 14.41
C LEU A 190 6.55 -4.33 15.06
N PHE A 191 5.62 -4.95 14.33
CA PHE A 191 4.25 -5.19 14.80
C PHE A 191 4.04 -6.62 15.30
N GLY A 192 4.85 -7.58 14.85
CA GLY A 192 4.83 -8.96 15.31
C GLY A 192 3.44 -9.61 15.25
N ASP A 193 3.06 -10.22 16.36
CA ASP A 193 1.77 -10.90 16.57
C ASP A 193 0.56 -9.96 16.56
N GLN A 194 0.76 -8.64 16.62
CA GLN A 194 -0.33 -7.67 16.46
C GLN A 194 -0.72 -7.46 14.98
N ALA A 195 0.10 -7.94 14.03
CA ALA A 195 -0.12 -7.74 12.61
C ALA A 195 -0.91 -8.88 11.95
N HIS A 196 -1.89 -8.49 11.15
CA HIS A 196 -2.64 -9.31 10.20
C HIS A 196 -2.37 -8.78 8.79
N TYR A 197 -1.55 -9.48 8.02
CA TYR A 197 -1.21 -9.18 6.64
C TYR A 197 -2.24 -9.82 5.70
N LEU A 198 -3.14 -9.00 5.18
CA LEU A 198 -4.15 -9.41 4.22
C LEU A 198 -3.61 -9.16 2.80
N VAL A 199 -3.09 -10.20 2.17
CA VAL A 199 -2.49 -10.15 0.84
C VAL A 199 -3.55 -10.36 -0.22
N THR A 200 -3.97 -9.27 -0.85
CA THR A 200 -4.88 -9.36 -2.00
C THR A 200 -4.17 -9.96 -3.20
N LEU A 201 -4.83 -10.90 -3.88
CA LEU A 201 -4.31 -11.56 -5.05
C LEU A 201 -5.33 -11.53 -6.18
N ARG A 202 -4.86 -11.21 -7.37
CA ARG A 202 -5.66 -11.23 -8.59
C ARG A 202 -4.78 -11.65 -9.75
N HIS A 203 -5.40 -12.29 -10.74
CA HIS A 203 -4.74 -12.63 -11.99
C HIS A 203 -4.00 -11.40 -12.57
N PRO A 204 -2.71 -11.53 -12.93
CA PRO A 204 -1.89 -10.40 -13.35
C PRO A 204 -2.38 -9.78 -14.66
N LEU A 205 -2.97 -10.54 -15.59
CA LEU A 205 -3.56 -9.97 -16.82
C LEU A 205 -4.66 -8.97 -16.49
N THR A 206 -5.64 -9.40 -15.68
CA THR A 206 -6.78 -8.57 -15.29
C THR A 206 -6.34 -7.35 -14.47
N SER A 207 -5.30 -7.51 -13.64
CA SER A 207 -4.71 -6.42 -12.87
C SER A 207 -4.01 -5.41 -13.79
N SER A 208 -3.25 -5.89 -14.78
CA SER A 208 -2.56 -5.08 -15.79
C SER A 208 -3.55 -4.28 -16.62
N GLU A 209 -4.58 -4.92 -17.17
CA GLU A 209 -5.64 -4.26 -17.93
C GLU A 209 -6.36 -3.21 -17.10
N SER A 210 -6.70 -3.54 -15.85
CA SER A 210 -7.32 -2.58 -14.95
C SER A 210 -6.41 -1.39 -14.64
N PHE A 211 -5.09 -1.57 -14.61
CA PHE A 211 -4.14 -0.49 -14.38
C PHE A 211 -4.00 0.37 -15.64
N ALA A 212 -3.81 -0.25 -16.81
CA ALA A 212 -3.73 0.44 -18.10
C ALA A 212 -4.95 1.33 -18.34
N ARG A 213 -6.17 0.83 -18.07
CA ARG A 213 -7.40 1.62 -18.18
C ARG A 213 -7.43 2.82 -17.21
N MET A 214 -6.97 2.63 -15.98
CA MET A 214 -6.91 3.69 -14.97
C MET A 214 -5.94 4.80 -15.36
N GLU A 215 -4.75 4.42 -15.83
CA GLU A 215 -3.70 5.34 -16.29
C GLU A 215 -3.93 5.88 -17.71
N LYS A 216 -5.03 5.47 -18.36
CA LYS A 216 -5.36 5.81 -19.76
C LYS A 216 -4.21 5.47 -20.72
N LEU A 217 -3.50 4.38 -20.45
CA LEU A 217 -2.43 3.92 -21.32
C LEU A 217 -3.07 3.33 -22.58
N SER A 218 -2.74 3.90 -23.73
CA SER A 218 -3.08 3.26 -25.00
C SER A 218 -2.33 1.95 -25.06
N THR A 219 -3.06 0.84 -25.11
CA THR A 219 -2.51 -0.50 -25.35
C THR A 219 -1.83 -0.61 -26.71
N GLN A 220 -2.02 0.36 -27.60
CA GLN A 220 -1.41 0.44 -28.93
C GLN A 220 -0.12 1.28 -28.99
N ASN A 221 0.15 2.13 -27.98
CA ASN A 221 1.40 2.88 -27.88
C ASN A 221 2.30 2.24 -26.82
N GLU A 222 3.06 1.24 -27.25
CA GLU A 222 3.95 0.41 -26.42
C GLU A 222 5.13 1.17 -25.75
N LYS A 223 5.25 2.49 -25.98
CA LYS A 223 6.38 3.27 -25.42
C LYS A 223 6.16 3.57 -23.93
N LEU A 224 6.94 2.89 -23.10
CA LEU A 224 7.46 3.32 -21.79
C LEU A 224 6.44 3.69 -20.69
N ALA A 225 5.19 3.25 -20.79
CA ALA A 225 4.17 3.63 -19.82
C ALA A 225 4.19 2.79 -18.53
N SER A 226 5.29 2.77 -17.80
CA SER A 226 5.35 2.23 -16.43
C SER A 226 5.62 3.34 -15.42
N PRO A 227 5.14 3.25 -14.17
CA PRO A 227 5.55 4.18 -13.12
C PRO A 227 7.07 4.33 -13.04
N LEU A 228 7.59 5.56 -13.02
CA LEU A 228 9.04 5.83 -13.02
C LEU A 228 9.81 5.10 -11.92
N LEU A 229 9.16 4.85 -10.78
CA LEU A 229 9.78 4.15 -9.67
C LEU A 229 10.06 2.67 -10.00
N TRP A 230 9.24 2.03 -10.82
CA TRP A 230 9.45 0.65 -11.27
C TRP A 230 10.80 0.48 -11.96
N GLU A 231 11.17 1.42 -12.82
CA GLU A 231 12.44 1.42 -13.55
C GLU A 231 13.65 1.47 -12.61
N LYS A 232 13.49 2.02 -11.40
CA LYS A 232 14.57 2.14 -10.42
C LYS A 232 14.80 0.85 -9.62
N PHE A 233 13.75 0.09 -9.31
CA PHE A 233 13.87 -1.02 -8.36
C PHE A 233 13.64 -2.40 -8.96
N ILE A 234 12.78 -2.53 -9.97
CA ILE A 234 12.44 -3.84 -10.54
C ILE A 234 13.64 -4.47 -11.24
N PRO A 235 14.39 -3.78 -12.12
CA PRO A 235 15.57 -4.36 -12.76
C PRO A 235 16.60 -4.86 -11.74
N ALA A 236 16.84 -4.06 -10.70
CA ALA A 236 17.75 -4.41 -9.62
C ALA A 236 17.30 -5.67 -8.86
N LYS A 237 16.00 -5.80 -8.54
CA LYS A 237 15.45 -6.98 -7.86
C LYS A 237 15.38 -8.24 -8.74
N LEU A 238 15.29 -8.07 -10.06
CA LEU A 238 15.37 -9.17 -11.02
C LEU A 238 16.81 -9.55 -11.40
N GLY A 239 17.80 -8.71 -11.08
CA GLY A 239 19.18 -8.91 -11.50
C GLY A 239 19.42 -8.68 -13.00
N ILE A 240 18.59 -7.85 -13.65
CA ILE A 240 18.71 -7.53 -15.09
C ILE A 240 19.23 -6.11 -15.31
N LYS A 241 19.82 -5.85 -16.48
CA LYS A 241 20.28 -4.50 -16.83
C LYS A 241 19.10 -3.58 -17.15
N ASN A 242 19.22 -2.30 -16.83
CA ASN A 242 18.18 -1.33 -17.19
C ASN A 242 17.94 -1.26 -18.71
N SER A 243 18.97 -1.50 -19.54
CA SER A 243 18.83 -1.57 -20.99
C SER A 243 18.00 -2.78 -21.47
N GLU A 244 17.94 -3.88 -20.73
CA GLU A 244 17.02 -4.99 -21.01
C GLU A 244 15.60 -4.65 -20.56
N TRP A 245 15.45 -4.06 -19.37
CA TRP A 245 14.16 -3.58 -18.87
C TRP A 245 13.49 -2.60 -19.84
N LEU A 246 14.26 -1.67 -20.39
CA LEU A 246 13.72 -0.66 -21.31
C LEU A 246 13.20 -1.25 -22.63
N LYS A 247 13.62 -2.47 -23.01
CA LYS A 247 13.10 -3.19 -24.18
C LYS A 247 11.76 -3.86 -23.92
N LYS A 248 11.38 -4.03 -22.65
CA LYS A 248 10.11 -4.66 -22.27
C LYS A 248 8.93 -3.75 -22.58
N ASN A 249 7.85 -4.32 -23.10
CA ASN A 249 6.58 -3.63 -23.25
C ASN A 249 5.90 -3.42 -21.87
N TYR A 250 4.82 -2.64 -21.84
CA TYR A 250 4.09 -2.34 -20.62
C TYR A 250 3.65 -3.60 -19.85
N PHE A 251 3.13 -4.60 -20.58
CA PHE A 251 2.62 -5.82 -19.97
C PHE A 251 3.72 -6.60 -19.26
N GLU A 252 4.86 -6.80 -19.93
CA GLU A 252 6.02 -7.49 -19.36
C GLU A 252 6.54 -6.77 -18.12
N ARG A 253 6.59 -5.43 -18.14
CA ARG A 253 6.97 -4.63 -16.96
C ARG A 253 5.98 -4.77 -15.82
N PHE A 254 4.67 -4.82 -16.13
CA PHE A 254 3.64 -5.06 -15.12
C PHE A 254 3.77 -6.46 -14.51
N LEU A 255 4.03 -7.48 -15.34
CA LEU A 255 4.19 -8.85 -14.87
C LEU A 255 5.41 -8.99 -13.94
N ASP A 256 6.53 -8.36 -14.32
CA ASP A 256 7.72 -8.28 -13.47
C ASP A 256 7.43 -7.57 -12.13
N TYR A 257 6.69 -6.45 -12.16
CA TYR A 257 6.24 -5.77 -10.95
C TYR A 257 5.40 -6.68 -10.06
N TRP A 258 4.37 -7.30 -10.63
CA TRP A 258 3.46 -8.19 -9.93
C TRP A 258 4.23 -9.35 -9.30
N PHE A 259 5.13 -9.99 -10.06
CA PHE A 259 5.99 -11.06 -9.56
C PHE A 259 6.85 -10.60 -8.38
N ILE A 260 7.54 -9.47 -8.52
CA ILE A 260 8.40 -8.93 -7.45
C ILE A 260 7.60 -8.60 -6.19
N SER A 261 6.39 -8.04 -6.32
CA SER A 261 5.53 -7.76 -5.17
C SER A 261 5.19 -9.02 -4.37
N TYR A 262 4.82 -10.13 -5.01
CA TYR A 262 4.51 -11.37 -4.28
C TYR A 262 5.76 -12.14 -3.86
N LYS A 263 6.82 -12.14 -4.67
CA LYS A 263 8.11 -12.74 -4.30
C LYS A 263 8.64 -12.13 -3.01
N ASP A 264 8.61 -10.80 -2.86
CA ASP A 264 9.07 -10.12 -1.64
C ASP A 264 8.23 -10.50 -0.41
N ILE A 265 6.91 -10.67 -0.58
CA ILE A 265 6.02 -11.17 0.48
C ILE A 265 6.40 -12.61 0.86
N ILE A 266 6.49 -13.53 -0.09
CA ILE A 266 6.72 -14.93 0.23
C ILE A 266 8.12 -15.15 0.82
N SER A 267 9.11 -14.43 0.31
CA SER A 267 10.52 -14.56 0.72
C SER A 267 10.79 -14.03 2.14
N ALA A 268 9.83 -13.34 2.74
CA ALA A 268 9.90 -12.82 4.10
C ALA A 268 9.36 -13.81 5.15
N SER A 269 8.84 -14.97 4.73
CA SER A 269 8.40 -16.06 5.62
C SER A 269 9.59 -16.74 6.35
N PRO A 270 9.44 -17.20 7.61
CA PRO A 270 8.21 -17.20 8.41
C PRO A 270 7.90 -15.83 9.04
N TYR A 271 6.62 -15.52 9.12
CA TYR A 271 6.08 -14.33 9.79
C TYR A 271 5.70 -14.63 11.23
N LYS A 272 5.85 -13.64 12.11
CA LYS A 272 5.25 -13.68 13.45
C LYS A 272 3.78 -13.28 13.43
N GLY A 273 3.44 -12.33 12.56
CA GLY A 273 2.07 -11.93 12.31
C GLY A 273 1.30 -12.97 11.49
N HIS A 274 0.00 -12.74 11.36
CA HIS A 274 -0.89 -13.60 10.58
C HIS A 274 -0.87 -13.19 9.11
N LEU A 275 -0.50 -14.09 8.20
CA LEU A 275 -0.50 -13.86 6.76
C LEU A 275 -1.65 -14.61 6.10
N ALA A 276 -2.50 -13.91 5.34
CA ALA A 276 -3.59 -14.51 4.58
C ALA A 276 -3.57 -14.02 3.12
N PHE A 277 -3.54 -14.95 2.16
CA PHE A 277 -3.73 -14.63 0.75
C PHE A 277 -5.21 -14.70 0.39
N ILE A 278 -5.76 -13.61 -0.13
CA ILE A 278 -7.19 -13.46 -0.40
C ILE A 278 -7.37 -13.26 -1.91
N PRO A 279 -7.87 -14.29 -2.64
CA PRO A 279 -8.23 -14.16 -4.04
C PRO A 279 -9.30 -13.08 -4.24
N TYR A 280 -9.19 -12.33 -5.35
CA TYR A 280 -10.11 -11.25 -5.69
C TYR A 280 -11.57 -11.71 -5.68
N GLU A 281 -11.82 -12.92 -6.18
CA GLU A 281 -13.14 -13.54 -6.32
C GLU A 281 -13.75 -13.94 -4.97
N LYS A 282 -12.91 -14.12 -3.94
CA LYS A 282 -13.33 -14.50 -2.57
C LYS A 282 -13.30 -13.33 -1.59
N LEU A 283 -13.05 -12.11 -2.05
CA LEU A 283 -12.96 -10.94 -1.16
C LEU A 283 -14.23 -10.74 -0.34
N SER A 284 -15.41 -10.91 -0.96
CA SER A 284 -16.69 -10.78 -0.26
C SER A 284 -16.88 -11.89 0.79
N ASP A 285 -16.58 -13.14 0.44
CA ASP A 285 -16.72 -14.28 1.36
C ASP A 285 -15.78 -14.18 2.55
N TYR A 286 -14.52 -13.75 2.33
CA TYR A 286 -13.53 -13.57 3.39
C TYR A 286 -13.99 -12.53 4.42
N VAL A 287 -14.51 -11.40 3.95
CA VAL A 287 -15.04 -10.34 4.81
C VAL A 287 -16.22 -10.85 5.64
N LEU A 288 -17.14 -11.58 5.01
CA LEU A 288 -18.36 -12.05 5.67
C LEU A 288 -18.10 -13.18 6.68
N ASN A 289 -17.16 -14.08 6.39
CA ASN A 289 -16.98 -15.32 7.14
C ASN A 289 -15.69 -15.37 7.98
N GLU A 290 -14.56 -14.84 7.49
CA GLU A 290 -13.23 -15.09 8.08
C GLU A 290 -12.64 -13.92 8.87
N LEU A 291 -13.15 -12.69 8.72
CA LEU A 291 -12.87 -11.62 9.70
C LEU A 291 -13.43 -11.93 11.11
N LYS A 292 -14.12 -13.08 11.26
CA LYS A 292 -14.58 -13.64 12.54
C LYS A 292 -13.83 -14.88 13.02
N VAL A 293 -13.04 -15.60 12.19
CA VAL A 293 -12.36 -16.86 12.58
C VAL A 293 -11.12 -17.11 11.72
N SER A 294 -10.00 -17.47 12.35
CA SER A 294 -8.76 -17.93 11.70
C SER A 294 -8.90 -19.37 11.17
N ASP A 295 -8.55 -19.63 9.91
CA ASP A 295 -7.66 -20.75 9.55
C ASP A 295 -7.41 -20.86 8.03
N SER A 296 -6.25 -21.41 7.70
CA SER A 296 -5.67 -21.56 6.38
C SER A 296 -6.44 -22.56 5.49
N SER A 297 -7.35 -22.08 4.65
CA SER A 297 -7.90 -22.87 3.55
C SER A 297 -6.95 -22.95 2.35
N PRO A 298 -6.91 -24.09 1.63
CA PRO A 298 -6.10 -24.26 0.43
C PRO A 298 -6.56 -23.32 -0.70
N PHE A 299 -5.57 -22.80 -1.41
CA PHE A 299 -5.69 -21.72 -2.37
C PHE A 299 -6.02 -22.23 -3.79
N MET A 300 -6.98 -21.59 -4.48
CA MET A 300 -7.39 -21.90 -5.86
C MET A 300 -7.48 -20.60 -6.67
N ILE A 301 -6.74 -20.48 -7.77
CA ILE A 301 -6.94 -19.40 -8.76
C ILE A 301 -8.08 -19.84 -9.68
N THR A 302 -9.14 -19.04 -9.75
CA THR A 302 -10.20 -19.20 -10.75
C THR A 302 -9.63 -19.02 -12.16
N PRO A 303 -10.01 -19.87 -13.13
CA PRO A 303 -9.61 -19.71 -14.53
C PRO A 303 -9.96 -18.30 -15.04
N TYR A 304 -9.02 -17.64 -15.71
CA TYR A 304 -9.26 -16.39 -16.42
C TYR A 304 -9.68 -16.70 -17.85
N GLU A 305 -10.82 -16.19 -18.30
CA GLU A 305 -11.16 -16.17 -19.72
C GLU A 305 -10.38 -15.03 -20.39
N PRO A 306 -9.41 -15.32 -21.28
CA PRO A 306 -8.64 -14.28 -21.94
C PRO A 306 -9.52 -13.42 -22.83
N ASN A 307 -9.30 -12.11 -22.80
CA ASN A 307 -9.83 -11.23 -23.84
C ASN A 307 -9.11 -11.59 -25.16
N PRO A 308 -9.79 -11.96 -26.25
CA PRO A 308 -9.12 -12.41 -27.49
C PRO A 308 -8.20 -11.34 -28.13
N SER A 309 -8.27 -10.09 -27.69
CA SER A 309 -7.33 -9.03 -28.11
C SER A 309 -6.02 -8.98 -27.30
N TRP A 310 -5.89 -9.74 -26.21
CA TRP A 310 -4.78 -9.69 -25.25
C TRP A 310 -4.57 -11.04 -24.53
N PRO A 311 -3.35 -11.55 -24.34
CA PRO A 311 -2.06 -11.04 -24.80
C PRO A 311 -1.48 -11.85 -25.97
N HIS A 312 -0.39 -11.37 -26.58
CA HIS A 312 0.41 -12.15 -27.54
C HIS A 312 0.74 -13.53 -26.96
N PRO A 313 0.73 -14.64 -27.73
CA PRO A 313 1.00 -16.00 -27.21
C PRO A 313 2.26 -16.11 -26.33
N ASP A 314 3.30 -15.32 -26.62
CA ASP A 314 4.55 -15.27 -25.83
C ASP A 314 4.37 -14.74 -24.39
N HIS A 315 3.36 -13.93 -24.13
CA HIS A 315 3.06 -13.40 -22.79
C HIS A 315 2.41 -14.46 -21.89
N VAL A 316 1.66 -15.40 -22.47
CA VAL A 316 1.05 -16.52 -21.76
C VAL A 316 2.13 -17.44 -21.19
N ASN A 317 3.16 -17.75 -21.98
CA ASN A 317 4.31 -18.56 -21.51
C ASN A 317 5.07 -17.88 -20.36
N LYS A 318 5.29 -16.57 -20.43
CA LYS A 318 5.92 -15.79 -19.36
C LYS A 318 5.06 -15.75 -18.10
N LEU A 319 3.75 -15.59 -18.26
CA LEU A 319 2.78 -15.65 -17.18
C LEU A 319 2.85 -17.01 -16.46
N PHE A 320 2.80 -18.11 -17.20
CA PHE A 320 2.93 -19.45 -16.61
C PHE A 320 4.25 -19.65 -15.90
N ALA A 321 5.37 -19.17 -16.46
CA ALA A 321 6.66 -19.24 -15.79
C ALA A 321 6.65 -18.50 -14.45
N VAL A 322 6.08 -17.30 -14.40
CA VAL A 322 5.95 -16.49 -13.17
C VAL A 322 5.03 -17.16 -12.15
N LEU A 323 3.87 -17.67 -12.57
CA LEU A 323 2.94 -18.39 -11.70
C LEU A 323 3.61 -19.66 -11.14
N ASN A 324 4.24 -20.48 -11.98
CA ASN A 324 4.94 -21.68 -11.53
C ASN A 324 6.08 -21.39 -10.54
N GLN A 325 6.82 -20.30 -10.75
CA GLN A 325 7.85 -19.85 -9.80
C GLN A 325 7.24 -19.49 -8.45
N LEU A 326 6.16 -18.70 -8.42
CA LEU A 326 5.47 -18.38 -7.16
C LEU A 326 4.84 -19.61 -6.52
N GLY A 327 4.34 -20.55 -7.32
CA GLY A 327 3.68 -21.76 -6.83
C GLY A 327 4.68 -22.64 -6.12
N THR A 328 5.86 -22.79 -6.71
CA THR A 328 7.00 -23.46 -6.07
C THR A 328 7.36 -22.77 -4.75
N LEU A 329 7.44 -21.44 -4.73
CA LEU A 329 7.77 -20.69 -3.51
C LEU A 329 6.70 -20.82 -2.40
N MET A 330 5.43 -20.98 -2.78
CA MET A 330 4.30 -21.07 -1.86
C MET A 330 3.89 -22.51 -1.53
N ASN A 331 4.58 -23.52 -2.07
CA ASN A 331 4.12 -24.92 -2.08
C ASN A 331 2.68 -25.06 -2.64
N LEU A 332 2.33 -24.23 -3.62
CA LEU A 332 1.05 -24.29 -4.33
C LEU A 332 1.21 -24.98 -5.68
N SER A 333 0.25 -25.85 -6.01
CA SER A 333 0.10 -26.41 -7.34
C SER A 333 -0.81 -25.51 -8.18
N PHE A 334 -0.29 -24.95 -9.26
CA PHE A 334 -1.09 -24.31 -10.30
C PHE A 334 -1.56 -25.35 -11.32
N PRO A 335 -2.74 -25.18 -11.96
CA PRO A 335 -3.14 -26.01 -13.08
C PRO A 335 -2.04 -25.98 -14.16
N LYS A 336 -1.61 -27.17 -14.63
CA LYS A 336 -0.59 -27.28 -15.69
C LYS A 336 -1.05 -26.66 -17.01
N GLU A 337 -2.36 -26.55 -17.18
CA GLU A 337 -3.04 -25.97 -18.33
C GLU A 337 -4.16 -25.09 -17.77
N MET A 338 -4.17 -23.79 -18.11
CA MET A 338 -5.45 -23.08 -18.12
C MET A 338 -6.15 -23.46 -19.42
N PRO A 339 -7.47 -23.71 -19.43
CA PRO A 339 -8.19 -23.82 -20.69
C PRO A 339 -7.90 -22.56 -21.49
N LEU A 340 -7.10 -22.72 -22.55
CA LEU A 340 -6.93 -21.70 -23.57
C LEU A 340 -8.26 -21.67 -24.32
N CYS A 341 -9.10 -20.69 -24.01
CA CYS A 341 -10.26 -20.37 -24.84
C CYS A 341 -9.79 -19.57 -26.06
#